data_AF-A0AAU6ZMK6-F1
#
_entry.id   AF-A0AAU6ZMK6-F1
#
_cell.length_a   1.000
_cell.length_b   1.000
_cell.length_c   1.000
_cell.angle_alpha   90.00
_cell.angle_beta   90.00
_cell.angle_gamma   90.00
#
_symmetry.space_group_name_H-M   'P 1'
#
loop_
_entity.id
_entity.type
_entity.pdbx_description
1 polymer ?
#
loop_
_entity_poly.entity_id
_entity_poly.type
_entity_poly.pdbx_seq_one_letter_code
_entity_poly.pdbx_strand_id
1 'polypeptide(L)'
;MSPAKHRADDNPSAPEPVAPMFSVVKGEPTAEELAALAAVVASVGVPPTTEPAKPNVRHWVRRQQLRLDPTPGPGAWKRSRG
;
A
#
# COMPACT_ATOMS: atom_id res chain seq x y z
N MET A 1 22.31 -23.76 55.67
CA MET A 1 21.44 -23.02 54.73
C MET A 1 22.30 -22.52 53.59
N SER A 2 22.16 -23.07 52.38
CA SER A 2 22.80 -22.54 51.16
C SER A 2 21.74 -21.79 50.34
N PRO A 3 21.99 -20.57 49.85
CA PRO A 3 21.04 -19.89 48.99
C PRO A 3 21.11 -20.47 47.57
N ALA A 4 19.94 -20.67 46.96
CA ALA A 4 19.81 -21.14 45.59
C ALA A 4 20.39 -20.11 44.61
N LYS A 5 21.30 -20.58 43.76
CA LYS A 5 21.91 -19.82 42.66
C LYS A 5 20.81 -19.44 41.66
N HIS A 6 20.64 -18.14 41.42
CA HIS A 6 19.72 -17.57 40.44
C HIS A 6 19.74 -18.34 39.11
N ARG A 7 18.63 -19.00 38.78
CA ARG A 7 18.37 -19.51 37.43
C ARG A 7 17.70 -18.39 36.64
N ALA A 8 18.53 -17.60 35.95
CA ALA A 8 18.10 -16.49 35.11
C ALA A 8 18.64 -16.69 33.68
N ASP A 9 18.33 -17.83 33.06
CA ASP A 9 18.77 -18.13 31.68
C ASP A 9 17.66 -18.69 30.77
N ASP A 10 16.40 -18.75 31.22
CA ASP A 10 15.28 -19.11 30.35
C ASP A 10 14.51 -17.83 29.98
N ASN A 11 14.96 -17.14 28.93
CA ASN A 11 14.13 -16.23 28.15
C ASN A 11 13.68 -16.95 26.87
N PRO A 12 12.57 -17.70 26.86
CA PRO A 12 12.15 -18.53 25.73
C PRO A 12 11.45 -17.72 24.63
N SER A 13 12.00 -16.57 24.24
CA SER A 13 11.43 -15.74 23.17
C SER A 13 12.44 -14.78 22.53
N ALA A 14 13.70 -15.17 22.36
CA ALA A 14 14.51 -14.54 21.34
C ALA A 14 14.13 -15.19 20.00
N PRO A 15 13.48 -14.49 19.05
CA PRO A 15 13.21 -15.08 17.75
C PRO A 15 14.54 -15.46 17.09
N GLU A 16 14.67 -16.73 16.71
CA GLU A 16 15.77 -17.23 15.89
C GLU A 16 15.94 -16.32 14.66
N PRO A 17 17.18 -15.94 14.29
CA PRO A 17 17.42 -14.96 13.24
C PRO A 17 16.95 -15.50 11.89
N VAL A 18 15.77 -15.04 11.47
CA VAL A 18 15.22 -15.32 10.14
C VAL A 18 16.08 -14.59 9.11
N ALA A 19 16.50 -15.28 8.06
CA ALA A 19 17.24 -14.64 6.97
C ALA A 19 16.42 -13.47 6.37
N PRO A 20 17.02 -12.30 6.13
CA PRO A 20 16.30 -11.13 5.64
C PRO A 20 15.82 -11.35 4.19
N MET A 21 14.56 -11.00 3.91
CA MET A 21 13.96 -11.11 2.57
C MET A 21 14.47 -10.04 1.59
N PHE A 22 14.91 -8.89 2.10
CA PHE A 22 15.37 -7.74 1.31
C PHE A 22 16.70 -7.21 1.86
N SER A 23 17.52 -6.60 1.01
CA SER A 23 18.79 -5.98 1.38
C SER A 23 18.95 -4.58 0.77
N VAL A 24 19.69 -3.71 1.45
CA VAL A 24 20.03 -2.37 0.96
C VAL A 24 21.30 -2.48 0.14
N VAL A 25 21.23 -2.16 -1.16
CA VAL A 25 22.38 -2.24 -2.07
C VAL A 25 23.18 -0.93 -2.08
N LYS A 26 22.55 0.20 -1.70
CA LYS A 26 23.18 1.53 -1.72
C LYS A 26 22.54 2.48 -0.70
N GLY A 27 23.38 3.30 -0.05
CA GLY A 27 22.96 4.32 0.92
C GLY A 27 22.81 3.79 2.35
N GLU A 28 22.52 4.68 3.28
CA GLU A 28 22.25 4.37 4.69
C GLU A 28 20.85 4.93 5.05
N PRO A 29 19.77 4.22 4.71
CA PRO A 29 18.42 4.67 5.03
C PRO A 29 18.19 4.60 6.54
N THR A 30 17.36 5.51 7.05
CA THR A 30 16.96 5.45 8.46
C THR A 30 15.99 4.29 8.70
N ALA A 31 15.83 3.90 9.97
CA ALA A 31 14.89 2.84 10.34
C ALA A 31 13.45 3.19 9.94
N GLU A 32 13.08 4.47 10.03
CA GLU A 32 11.76 4.98 9.65
C GLU A 32 11.50 4.84 8.15
N GLU A 33 12.51 5.12 7.32
CA GLU A 33 12.41 4.98 5.87
C GLU A 33 12.25 3.51 5.46
N LEU A 34 13.01 2.60 6.09
CA LEU A 34 12.87 1.16 5.89
C LEU A 34 11.48 0.66 6.30
N ALA A 35 10.96 1.12 7.44
CA ALA A 35 9.64 0.75 7.92
C ALA A 35 8.53 1.25 6.98
N ALA A 36 8.64 2.49 6.51
CA ALA A 36 7.68 3.07 5.56
C ALA A 36 7.65 2.28 4.24
N LEU A 37 8.83 1.93 3.71
CA LEU A 37 8.94 1.16 2.47
C LEU A 37 8.41 -0.27 2.65
N ALA A 38 8.71 -0.93 3.77
CA ALA A 38 8.18 -2.25 4.09
C ALA A 38 6.64 -2.25 4.19
N ALA A 39 6.04 -1.21 4.77
CA ALA A 39 4.59 -1.06 4.83
C ALA A 39 3.95 -0.95 3.44
N VAL A 40 4.58 -0.20 2.53
CA VAL A 40 4.12 -0.09 1.13
C VAL A 40 4.21 -1.43 0.42
N VAL A 41 5.34 -2.14 0.52
CA VAL A 41 5.51 -3.46 -0.10
C VAL A 41 4.50 -4.47 0.45
N ALA A 42 4.28 -4.48 1.77
CA ALA A 42 3.28 -5.34 2.41
C ALA A 42 1.84 -5.02 1.96
N SER A 43 1.57 -3.79 1.52
CA SER A 43 0.26 -3.41 0.99
C SER A 43 0.01 -3.87 -0.45
N VAL A 44 1.06 -4.23 -1.21
CA VAL A 44 0.93 -4.67 -2.60
C VAL A 44 0.22 -6.02 -2.63
N GLY A 45 -1.05 -6.03 -3.04
CA GLY A 45 -1.89 -7.23 -3.09
C GLY A 45 -2.90 -7.34 -1.95
N VAL A 46 -2.90 -6.41 -1.00
CA VAL A 46 -3.98 -6.32 -0.01
C VAL A 46 -5.18 -5.65 -0.68
N PRO A 47 -6.33 -6.33 -0.82
CA PRO A 47 -7.53 -5.69 -1.34
C PRO A 47 -7.91 -4.53 -0.40
N PRO A 48 -8.35 -3.38 -0.94
CA PRO A 48 -8.76 -2.27 -0.09
C PRO A 48 -9.86 -2.74 0.86
N THR A 49 -9.75 -2.38 2.15
CA THR A 49 -10.85 -2.54 3.10
C THR A 49 -12.09 -1.92 2.48
N THR A 50 -13.15 -2.72 2.34
CA THR A 50 -14.41 -2.30 1.73
C THR A 50 -15.00 -1.13 2.50
N GLU A 51 -14.72 0.10 2.06
CA GLU A 51 -15.58 1.24 2.35
C GLU A 51 -16.98 0.96 1.75
N PRO A 52 -18.07 1.40 2.40
CA PRO A 52 -19.39 1.32 1.79
C PRO A 52 -19.35 1.99 0.42
N ALA A 53 -19.81 1.26 -0.60
CA ALA A 53 -19.69 1.69 -1.99
C ALA A 53 -20.32 3.07 -2.19
N LYS A 54 -19.48 4.07 -2.48
CA LYS A 54 -19.95 5.36 -3.00
C LYS A 54 -20.65 5.08 -4.34
N PRO A 55 -21.81 5.70 -4.62
CA PRO A 55 -22.52 5.48 -5.87
C PRO A 55 -21.59 5.75 -7.05
N ASN A 56 -21.56 4.82 -8.00
CA ASN A 56 -20.60 4.84 -9.10
C ASN A 56 -20.96 5.96 -10.09
N VAL A 57 -20.24 7.08 -10.02
CA VAL A 57 -20.41 8.26 -10.87
C VAL A 57 -19.75 8.04 -12.25
N ARG A 58 -20.12 6.95 -12.93
CA ARG A 58 -19.69 6.62 -14.31
C ARG A 58 -20.42 7.48 -15.34
N HIS A 59 -20.39 8.80 -15.16
CA HIS A 59 -21.02 9.76 -16.07
C HIS A 59 -20.54 9.59 -17.52
N TRP A 60 -19.28 9.23 -17.73
CA TRP A 60 -18.72 8.99 -19.05
C TRP A 60 -19.31 7.75 -19.75
N VAL A 61 -19.46 6.62 -19.03
CA VAL A 61 -20.06 5.39 -19.60
C VAL A 61 -21.55 5.61 -19.95
N ARG A 62 -22.29 6.32 -19.09
CA ARG A 62 -23.68 6.70 -19.39
C ARG A 62 -23.76 7.58 -20.64
N ARG A 63 -22.82 8.53 -20.79
CA ARG A 63 -22.75 9.45 -21.94
C ARG A 63 -22.48 8.67 -23.25
N GLN A 64 -21.57 7.70 -23.20
CA GLN A 64 -21.25 6.82 -24.32
C GLN A 64 -22.44 5.92 -24.72
N GLN A 65 -23.15 5.32 -23.74
CA GLN A 65 -24.38 4.53 -24.01
C GLN A 65 -25.49 5.36 -24.67
N LEU A 66 -25.61 6.63 -24.28
CA LEU A 66 -26.56 7.58 -24.86
C LEU A 66 -26.04 8.21 -26.16
N ARG A 67 -24.86 7.82 -26.65
CA ARG A 67 -24.18 8.39 -27.84
C ARG A 67 -24.06 9.91 -27.79
N LEU A 68 -23.88 10.46 -26.60
CA LEU A 68 -23.67 11.89 -26.34
C LEU A 68 -22.18 12.27 -26.40
N ASP A 69 -21.38 11.46 -27.10
CA ASP A 69 -19.96 11.72 -27.30
C ASP A 69 -19.80 12.98 -28.19
N PRO A 70 -18.87 13.89 -27.85
CA PRO A 70 -18.63 15.05 -28.70
C PRO A 70 -18.16 14.58 -30.08
N THR A 71 -18.76 15.13 -31.14
CA THR A 71 -18.37 14.81 -32.51
C THR A 71 -16.91 15.20 -32.74
N PRO A 72 -16.02 14.28 -33.16
CA PRO A 72 -14.64 14.61 -33.47
C PRO A 72 -14.58 15.60 -34.63
N GLY A 73 -13.73 16.63 -34.51
CA GLY A 73 -13.53 17.59 -35.60
C GLY A 73 -12.91 18.92 -35.16
N PRO A 74 -12.52 19.76 -36.13
CA PRO A 74 -11.97 21.09 -35.84
C PRO A 74 -12.93 21.91 -34.97
N GLY A 75 -12.48 22.36 -33.81
CA GLY A 75 -13.28 23.15 -32.87
C GLY A 75 -14.07 22.38 -31.81
N ALA A 76 -14.03 21.03 -31.82
CA ALA A 76 -14.65 20.22 -30.76
C ALA A 76 -14.09 20.56 -29.36
N TRP A 77 -12.79 20.86 -29.27
CA TRP A 77 -12.09 21.28 -28.05
C TRP A 77 -12.58 22.59 -27.43
N LYS A 78 -13.29 23.46 -28.19
CA LYS A 78 -13.85 24.71 -27.63
C LYS A 78 -15.02 24.44 -26.70
N ARG A 79 -15.70 23.30 -26.87
CA ARG A 79 -16.88 22.88 -26.09
C ARG A 79 -16.51 21.92 -24.95
N SER A 80 -15.26 21.46 -24.88
CA SER A 80 -14.77 20.53 -23.85
C SER A 80 -14.23 21.22 -22.59
N ARG A 81 -14.30 22.55 -22.50
CA ARG A 81 -14.04 23.26 -21.24
C ARG A 81 -15.24 23.06 -20.32
N GLY A 82 -15.11 22.13 -19.37
CA GLY A 82 -15.82 22.19 -18.10
C GLY A 82 -15.27 23.32 -17.24
#